data_AF-A0A6I3DCK4-F1
#
_entry.id   AF-A0A6I3DCK4-F1
#
_cell.length_a   1.000
_cell.length_b   1.000
_cell.length_c   1.000
_cell.angle_alpha   90.00
_cell.angle_beta   90.00
_cell.angle_gamma   90.00
#
_symmetry.space_group_name_H-M   'P 1'
#
loop_
_entity.id
_entity.type
_entity.pdbx_description
1 polymer ?
#
loop_
_entity_poly.entity_id
_entity_poly.type
_entity_poly.pdbx_seq_one_letter_code
_entity_poly.pdbx_strand_id
1 'polypeptide(L)'
;MNLNALGVSLGVEIEPQLLELALTHRSFSYENGRGPNNERLEFLGDAILGFLVTAHIHDHFADLDEGELTKLKNAVVSAPALAEAAIALDLGPHLLLGKGEIQTGGREKQNLLADCFEAVLGAAFVSKGMEAASHIVGKFILPMLSDPKQLLDSSDPKTTLLETLQSSGKQLVYEISHEGPDHDRTFFATLLIDGEVAAKADGRSRKQAETNAAIKALASYK
;
A
#
# COMPACT_ATOMS: atom_id res chain seq x y z
N MET A 1 4.91 24.51 8.54
CA MET A 1 4.32 23.67 7.48
C MET A 1 4.29 24.49 6.20
N ASN A 2 4.93 24.03 5.12
CA ASN A 2 4.88 24.75 3.84
C ASN A 2 3.82 24.10 2.93
N LEU A 3 2.54 24.46 3.16
CA LEU A 3 1.42 23.92 2.39
C LEU A 3 1.47 24.33 0.90
N ASN A 4 2.10 25.47 0.59
CA ASN A 4 2.26 25.93 -0.79
C ASN A 4 3.17 24.99 -1.60
N ALA A 5 4.27 24.52 -1.00
CA ALA A 5 5.16 23.55 -1.65
C ALA A 5 4.43 22.22 -1.93
N LEU A 6 3.63 21.75 -0.98
CA LEU A 6 2.83 20.54 -1.15
C LEU A 6 1.76 20.69 -2.25
N GLY A 7 1.06 21.83 -2.30
CA GLY A 7 0.11 22.14 -3.37
C GLY A 7 0.74 22.12 -4.77
N VAL A 8 1.98 22.64 -4.90
CA VAL A 8 2.74 22.58 -6.16
C VAL A 8 3.07 21.13 -6.54
N SER A 9 3.52 20.32 -5.58
CA SER A 9 3.82 18.89 -5.83
C SER A 9 2.59 18.10 -6.26
N LEU A 10 1.43 18.38 -5.66
CA LEU A 10 0.15 17.74 -6.02
C LEU A 10 -0.30 18.09 -7.44
N GLY A 11 0.07 19.28 -7.95
CA GLY A 11 -0.37 19.75 -9.26
C GLY A 11 -1.84 20.21 -9.30
N VAL A 12 -2.50 20.28 -8.14
CA VAL A 12 -3.87 20.75 -7.97
C VAL A 12 -3.97 21.70 -6.77
N GLU A 13 -4.82 22.71 -6.88
CA GLU A 13 -5.10 23.62 -5.78
C GLU A 13 -6.15 22.99 -4.84
N ILE A 14 -5.80 22.86 -3.56
CA ILE A 14 -6.71 22.40 -2.50
C ILE A 14 -6.88 23.53 -1.50
N GLU A 15 -8.11 23.78 -1.05
CA GLU A 15 -8.38 24.74 0.02
C GLU A 15 -7.48 24.49 1.24
N PRO A 16 -6.76 25.49 1.76
CA PRO A 16 -5.76 25.29 2.81
C PRO A 16 -6.28 24.57 4.06
N GLN A 17 -7.52 24.86 4.46
CA GLN A 17 -8.14 24.23 5.63
C GLN A 17 -8.45 22.75 5.40
N LEU A 18 -8.82 22.35 4.18
CA LEU A 18 -9.04 20.94 3.84
C LEU A 18 -7.73 20.18 3.77
N LEU A 19 -6.67 20.82 3.25
CA LEU A 19 -5.35 20.21 3.21
C LEU A 19 -4.76 20.05 4.62
N GLU A 20 -4.90 21.05 5.48
CA GLU A 20 -4.51 20.93 6.90
C GLU A 20 -5.29 19.82 7.61
N LEU A 21 -6.60 19.71 7.36
CA LEU A 21 -7.43 18.64 7.90
C LEU A 21 -6.97 17.26 7.43
N ALA A 22 -6.63 17.10 6.14
CA ALA A 22 -6.10 15.84 5.60
C ALA A 22 -4.78 15.42 6.26
N LEU A 23 -3.94 16.39 6.63
CA LEU A 23 -2.67 16.18 7.33
C LEU A 23 -2.83 15.95 8.84
N THR A 24 -4.05 16.06 9.39
CA THR A 24 -4.32 15.98 10.83
C THR A 24 -4.66 14.57 11.27
N HIS A 25 -3.68 13.85 11.81
CA HIS A 25 -3.89 12.53 12.39
C HIS A 25 -4.68 12.62 13.71
N ARG A 26 -5.44 11.57 14.01
CA ARG A 26 -6.23 11.46 15.24
C ARG A 26 -5.44 11.68 16.54
N SER A 27 -4.15 11.30 16.58
CA SER A 27 -3.31 11.52 17.77
C SER A 27 -3.03 13.00 18.02
N PHE A 28 -2.86 13.80 16.97
CA PHE A 28 -2.74 15.25 17.10
C PHE A 28 -4.04 15.88 17.55
N SER A 29 -5.16 15.50 16.92
CA SER A 29 -6.49 15.95 17.34
C SER A 29 -6.72 15.67 18.83
N TYR A 30 -6.42 14.44 19.30
CA TYR A 30 -6.62 14.05 20.69
C TYR A 30 -5.84 14.93 21.68
N GLU A 31 -4.60 15.28 21.35
CA GLU A 31 -3.75 16.14 22.18
C GLU A 31 -4.13 17.63 22.11
N ASN A 32 -4.80 18.06 21.03
CA ASN A 32 -5.12 19.48 20.77
C ASN A 32 -6.63 19.75 20.86
N GLY A 33 -7.29 19.22 21.90
CA GLY A 33 -8.68 19.56 22.21
C GLY A 33 -9.73 18.71 21.48
N ARG A 34 -9.34 17.58 20.88
CA ARG A 34 -10.22 16.61 20.19
C ARG A 34 -11.01 17.23 19.04
N GLY A 35 -10.33 18.08 18.25
CA GLY A 35 -10.88 18.65 17.02
C GLY A 35 -11.09 17.60 15.91
N PRO A 36 -11.54 18.02 14.71
CA PRO A 36 -11.65 17.11 13.57
C PRO A 36 -10.28 16.55 13.18
N ASN A 37 -10.30 15.36 12.57
CA ASN A 37 -9.12 14.65 12.06
C ASN A 37 -9.39 14.19 10.61
N ASN A 38 -8.40 13.56 10.01
CA ASN A 38 -8.42 13.13 8.62
C ASN A 38 -9.29 11.89 8.33
N GLU A 39 -9.76 11.13 9.32
CA GLU A 39 -10.42 9.82 9.14
C GLU A 39 -11.65 9.89 8.20
N ARG A 40 -12.39 11.01 8.20
CA ARG A 40 -13.54 11.20 7.28
C ARG A 40 -13.12 11.47 5.84
N LEU A 41 -12.00 12.16 5.66
CA LEU A 41 -11.44 12.43 4.33
C LEU A 41 -10.76 11.17 3.78
N GLU A 42 -10.06 10.42 4.62
CA GLU A 42 -9.49 9.09 4.32
C GLU A 42 -10.58 8.16 3.77
N PHE A 43 -11.66 7.97 4.52
CA PHE A 43 -12.79 7.14 4.11
C PHE A 43 -13.36 7.53 2.73
N LEU A 44 -13.49 8.84 2.45
CA LEU A 44 -13.96 9.33 1.15
C LEU A 44 -12.90 9.11 0.06
N GLY A 45 -11.64 9.35 0.38
CA GLY A 45 -10.50 9.19 -0.48
C GLY A 45 -10.31 7.76 -0.97
N ASP A 46 -10.39 6.78 -0.09
CA ASP A 46 -10.33 5.34 -0.44
C ASP A 46 -11.37 4.99 -1.51
N ALA A 47 -12.63 5.41 -1.31
CA ALA A 47 -13.70 5.15 -2.27
C ALA A 47 -13.41 5.78 -3.65
N ILE A 48 -12.87 7.00 -3.67
CA ILE A 48 -12.51 7.72 -4.90
C ILE A 48 -11.32 7.07 -5.60
N LEU A 49 -10.28 6.73 -4.85
CA LEU A 49 -9.10 6.02 -5.34
C LEU A 49 -9.53 4.69 -5.98
N GLY A 50 -10.32 3.91 -5.25
CA GLY A 50 -10.84 2.63 -5.70
C GLY A 50 -11.64 2.76 -7.01
N PHE A 51 -12.51 3.77 -7.12
CA PHE A 51 -13.26 4.03 -8.35
C PHE A 51 -12.32 4.39 -9.52
N LEU A 52 -11.43 5.37 -9.35
CA LEU A 52 -10.57 5.86 -10.42
C LEU A 52 -9.60 4.77 -10.93
N VAL A 53 -9.01 4.00 -10.02
CA VAL A 53 -8.13 2.88 -10.38
C VAL A 53 -8.91 1.79 -11.09
N THR A 54 -10.10 1.42 -10.59
CA THR A 54 -10.93 0.39 -11.23
C THR A 54 -11.38 0.81 -12.62
N ALA A 55 -11.79 2.07 -12.80
CA ALA A 55 -12.17 2.60 -14.11
C ALA A 55 -10.99 2.58 -15.09
N HIS A 56 -9.81 3.01 -14.65
CA HIS A 56 -8.60 2.96 -15.48
C HIS A 56 -8.24 1.52 -15.88
N ILE A 57 -8.29 0.59 -14.92
CA ILE A 57 -7.97 -0.83 -15.14
C ILE A 57 -8.94 -1.46 -16.15
N HIS A 58 -10.24 -1.22 -15.98
CA HIS A 58 -11.28 -1.69 -16.90
C HIS A 58 -11.03 -1.21 -18.34
N ASP A 59 -10.66 0.05 -18.52
CA ASP A 59 -10.50 0.64 -19.85
C ASP A 59 -9.21 0.22 -20.57
N HIS A 60 -8.14 -0.14 -19.81
CA HIS A 60 -6.80 -0.37 -20.37
C HIS A 60 -6.34 -1.83 -20.36
N PHE A 61 -6.96 -2.71 -19.57
CA PHE A 61 -6.54 -4.11 -19.42
C PHE A 61 -7.69 -5.09 -19.76
N ALA A 62 -8.33 -4.90 -20.92
CA ALA A 62 -9.49 -5.69 -21.35
C ALA A 62 -9.23 -7.20 -21.56
N ASP A 63 -7.96 -7.61 -21.68
CA ASP A 63 -7.56 -9.01 -21.89
C ASP A 63 -7.45 -9.83 -20.59
N LEU A 64 -7.51 -9.16 -19.42
CA LEU A 64 -7.36 -9.81 -18.12
C LEU A 64 -8.71 -10.28 -17.56
N ASP A 65 -8.69 -11.38 -16.79
CA ASP A 65 -9.88 -11.86 -16.09
C ASP A 65 -10.20 -11.07 -14.79
N GLU A 66 -11.39 -11.28 -14.22
CA GLU A 66 -11.83 -10.59 -12.99
C GLU A 66 -10.85 -10.75 -11.81
N GLY A 67 -10.23 -11.92 -11.69
CA GLY A 67 -9.27 -12.22 -10.63
C GLY A 67 -7.97 -11.44 -10.82
N GLU A 68 -7.47 -11.37 -12.04
CA GLU A 68 -6.29 -10.58 -12.43
C GLU A 68 -6.54 -9.08 -12.26
N LEU A 69 -7.69 -8.57 -12.70
CA LEU A 69 -8.07 -7.17 -12.52
C LEU A 69 -8.13 -6.80 -11.03
N THR A 70 -8.68 -7.70 -10.20
CA THR A 70 -8.72 -7.52 -8.75
C THR A 70 -7.32 -7.51 -8.13
N LYS A 71 -6.42 -8.39 -8.58
CA LYS A 71 -5.02 -8.44 -8.14
C LYS A 71 -4.27 -7.16 -8.49
N LEU A 72 -4.43 -6.65 -9.72
CA LEU A 72 -3.84 -5.38 -10.15
C LEU A 72 -4.32 -4.21 -9.31
N LYS A 73 -5.64 -4.09 -9.13
CA LYS A 73 -6.23 -3.04 -8.29
C LYS A 73 -5.61 -3.09 -6.90
N ASN A 74 -5.67 -4.25 -6.25
CA ASN A 74 -5.17 -4.42 -4.87
C ASN A 74 -3.68 -4.13 -4.74
N ALA A 75 -2.87 -4.39 -5.77
CA ALA A 75 -1.46 -4.09 -5.74
C ALA A 75 -1.21 -2.57 -5.62
N VAL A 76 -1.90 -1.76 -6.42
CA VAL A 76 -1.65 -0.30 -6.50
C VAL A 76 -2.43 0.53 -5.48
N VAL A 77 -3.48 -0.02 -4.86
CA VAL A 77 -4.22 0.61 -3.74
C VAL A 77 -3.83 0.05 -2.37
N SER A 78 -2.75 -0.75 -2.30
CA SER A 78 -2.28 -1.31 -1.03
C SER A 78 -1.59 -0.25 -0.17
N ALA A 79 -1.64 -0.39 1.16
CA ALA A 79 -0.94 0.52 2.07
C ALA A 79 0.56 0.70 1.74
N PRO A 80 1.34 -0.32 1.34
CA PRO A 80 2.70 -0.12 0.86
C PRO A 80 2.78 0.78 -0.39
N ALA A 81 1.95 0.55 -1.40
CA ALA A 81 1.93 1.37 -2.61
C ALA A 81 1.53 2.83 -2.31
N LEU A 82 0.51 3.03 -1.49
CA LEU A 82 0.06 4.37 -1.08
C LEU A 82 1.09 5.09 -0.22
N ALA A 83 1.83 4.36 0.63
CA ALA A 83 2.97 4.91 1.36
C ALA A 83 4.09 5.37 0.41
N GLU A 84 4.38 4.64 -0.66
CA GLU A 84 5.35 5.07 -1.68
C GLU A 84 4.89 6.34 -2.39
N ALA A 85 3.61 6.44 -2.75
CA ALA A 85 3.02 7.64 -3.32
C ALA A 85 3.09 8.84 -2.36
N ALA A 86 2.81 8.61 -1.07
CA ALA A 86 2.94 9.61 -0.01
C ALA A 86 4.38 10.09 0.20
N ILE A 87 5.36 9.19 0.10
CA ILE A 87 6.79 9.51 0.18
C ILE A 87 7.22 10.34 -1.04
N ALA A 88 6.76 9.98 -2.24
CA ALA A 88 7.04 10.75 -3.45
C ALA A 88 6.48 12.18 -3.39
N LEU A 89 5.41 12.38 -2.62
CA LEU A 89 4.81 13.68 -2.31
C LEU A 89 5.44 14.40 -1.10
N ASP A 90 6.39 13.77 -0.41
CA ASP A 90 7.00 14.24 0.83
C ASP A 90 5.97 14.50 1.95
N LEU A 91 4.90 13.68 2.07
CA LEU A 91 3.82 13.92 3.05
C LEU A 91 4.25 13.77 4.51
N GLY A 92 5.21 12.90 4.82
CA GLY A 92 5.63 12.57 6.18
C GLY A 92 5.98 13.80 7.04
N PRO A 93 6.88 14.69 6.59
CA PRO A 93 7.20 15.94 7.28
C PRO A 93 6.00 16.87 7.53
N HIS A 94 4.94 16.78 6.73
CA HIS A 94 3.74 17.61 6.83
C HIS A 94 2.68 17.04 7.78
N LEU A 95 2.78 15.77 8.18
CA LEU A 95 1.83 15.15 9.11
C LEU A 95 1.83 15.86 10.47
N LEU A 96 0.62 16.22 10.91
CA LEU A 96 0.34 16.67 12.26
C LEU A 96 0.06 15.45 13.13
N LEU A 97 1.02 15.12 13.98
CA LEU A 97 1.00 13.97 14.86
C LEU A 97 1.10 14.40 16.32
N GLY A 98 0.43 13.67 17.22
CA GLY A 98 0.63 13.80 18.66
C GLY A 98 2.05 13.39 19.08
N LYS A 99 2.52 13.86 20.23
CA LYS A 99 3.89 13.63 20.72
C LYS A 99 4.24 12.15 20.83
N GLY A 100 3.31 11.32 21.31
CA GLY A 100 3.53 9.87 21.43
C GLY A 100 3.72 9.21 20.07
N GLU A 101 2.94 9.61 19.08
CA GLU A 101 3.03 9.10 17.71
C GLU A 101 4.37 9.49 17.06
N ILE A 102 4.79 10.75 17.24
CA ILE A 102 6.10 11.24 16.78
C ILE A 102 7.25 10.41 17.38
N GLN A 103 7.21 10.14 18.69
CA GLN A 103 8.28 9.37 19.37
C GLN A 103 8.46 7.96 18.82
N THR A 104 7.41 7.39 18.21
CA THR A 104 7.44 6.05 17.62
C THR A 104 7.72 6.05 16.11
N GLY A 105 8.18 7.18 15.54
CA GLY A 105 8.48 7.30 14.11
C GLY A 105 7.23 7.37 13.23
N GLY A 106 6.16 8.01 13.71
CA GLY A 106 4.88 8.05 12.99
C GLY A 106 4.94 8.70 11.59
N ARG A 107 5.97 9.51 11.30
CA ARG A 107 6.14 10.14 9.97
C ARG A 107 6.63 9.18 8.91
N GLU A 108 7.21 8.06 9.33
CA GLU A 108 7.77 7.02 8.48
C GLU A 108 6.89 5.75 8.45
N LYS A 109 5.82 5.70 9.26
CA LYS A 109 4.92 4.55 9.31
C LYS A 109 4.07 4.48 8.03
N GLN A 110 4.17 3.34 7.34
CA GLN A 110 3.47 3.10 6.07
C GLN A 110 1.97 3.31 6.15
N ASN A 111 1.31 2.83 7.21
CA ASN A 111 -0.13 3.00 7.37
C ASN A 111 -0.52 4.47 7.52
N LEU A 112 0.18 5.25 8.37
CA LEU A 112 -0.12 6.68 8.52
C LEU A 112 0.11 7.47 7.21
N LEU A 113 1.11 7.09 6.43
CA LEU A 113 1.39 7.68 5.13
C LEU A 113 0.29 7.34 4.11
N ALA A 114 -0.16 6.09 4.08
CA ALA A 114 -1.25 5.63 3.22
C ALA A 114 -2.57 6.35 3.55
N ASP A 115 -2.97 6.35 4.83
CA ASP A 115 -4.20 7.00 5.31
C ASP A 115 -4.17 8.51 4.98
N CYS A 116 -2.99 9.14 5.10
CA CYS A 116 -2.80 10.54 4.74
C CYS A 116 -2.95 10.80 3.23
N PHE A 117 -2.41 9.91 2.38
CA PHE A 117 -2.56 10.03 0.94
C PHE A 117 -4.04 9.97 0.53
N GLU A 118 -4.80 9.02 1.10
CA GLU A 118 -6.25 8.92 0.88
C GLU A 118 -6.97 10.16 1.38
N ALA A 119 -6.61 10.67 2.57
CA ALA A 119 -7.20 11.90 3.08
C ALA A 119 -6.92 13.13 2.20
N VAL A 120 -5.72 13.22 1.61
CA VAL A 120 -5.39 14.28 0.64
C VAL A 120 -6.23 14.14 -0.62
N LEU A 121 -6.48 12.91 -1.09
CA LEU A 121 -7.37 12.66 -2.22
C LEU A 121 -8.82 13.05 -1.91
N GLY A 122 -9.30 12.71 -0.71
CA GLY A 122 -10.60 13.16 -0.20
C GLY A 122 -10.70 14.68 -0.13
N ALA A 123 -9.66 15.36 0.36
CA ALA A 123 -9.59 16.82 0.40
C ALA A 123 -9.62 17.45 -1.00
N ALA A 124 -8.87 16.89 -1.95
CA ALA A 124 -8.86 17.35 -3.34
C ALA A 124 -10.26 17.26 -3.96
N PHE A 125 -10.95 16.13 -3.74
CA PHE A 125 -12.31 15.95 -4.21
C PHE A 125 -13.31 16.92 -3.56
N VAL A 126 -13.24 17.12 -2.24
CA VAL A 126 -14.13 18.07 -1.56
C VAL A 126 -13.88 19.49 -2.04
N SER A 127 -12.62 19.85 -2.30
CA SER A 127 -12.25 21.20 -2.72
C SER A 127 -12.58 21.51 -4.18
N LYS A 128 -12.31 20.58 -5.11
CA LYS A 128 -12.36 20.84 -6.56
C LYS A 128 -13.01 19.71 -7.38
N GLY A 129 -13.59 18.70 -6.74
CA GLY A 129 -14.31 17.62 -7.39
C GLY A 129 -13.42 16.53 -8.00
N MET A 130 -14.04 15.68 -8.82
CA MET A 130 -13.43 14.46 -9.36
C MET A 130 -12.20 14.74 -10.25
N GLU A 131 -12.17 15.87 -10.96
CA GLU A 131 -11.06 16.22 -11.84
C GLU A 131 -9.74 16.38 -11.06
N ALA A 132 -9.79 17.06 -9.90
CA ALA A 132 -8.62 17.23 -9.06
C ALA A 132 -8.14 15.91 -8.46
N ALA A 133 -9.05 15.06 -8.01
CA ALA A 133 -8.72 13.73 -7.52
C ALA A 133 -8.11 12.85 -8.62
N SER A 134 -8.69 12.87 -9.82
CA SER A 134 -8.19 12.15 -10.98
C SER A 134 -6.78 12.59 -11.38
N HIS A 135 -6.45 13.88 -11.24
CA HIS A 135 -5.10 14.38 -11.53
C HIS A 135 -4.06 13.78 -10.57
N ILE A 136 -4.35 13.74 -9.27
CA ILE A 136 -3.46 13.14 -8.26
C ILE A 136 -3.28 11.64 -8.54
N VAL A 137 -4.38 10.89 -8.74
CA VAL A 137 -4.32 9.46 -9.04
C VAL A 137 -3.54 9.20 -10.33
N GLY A 138 -3.79 9.99 -11.38
CA GLY A 138 -3.08 9.89 -12.65
C GLY A 138 -1.58 10.14 -12.55
N LYS A 139 -1.15 11.02 -11.63
CA LYS A 139 0.24 11.37 -11.45
C LYS A 139 1.01 10.42 -10.54
N PHE A 140 0.38 9.90 -9.48
CA PHE A 140 1.09 9.15 -8.44
C PHE A 140 0.74 7.67 -8.35
N ILE A 141 -0.44 7.26 -8.84
CA ILE A 141 -0.91 5.88 -8.71
C ILE A 141 -0.88 5.16 -10.06
N LEU A 142 -1.46 5.74 -11.11
CA LEU A 142 -1.54 5.08 -12.41
C LEU A 142 -0.18 4.71 -13.02
N PRO A 143 0.93 5.46 -12.81
CA PRO A 143 2.25 5.03 -13.28
C PRO A 143 2.71 3.68 -12.71
N MET A 144 2.19 3.26 -11.55
CA MET A 144 2.51 1.95 -10.97
C MET A 144 1.96 0.79 -11.84
N LEU A 145 0.94 1.05 -12.66
CA LEU A 145 0.35 0.08 -13.58
C LEU A 145 1.12 -0.08 -14.89
N SER A 146 2.30 0.56 -15.06
CA SER A 146 3.07 0.50 -16.30
C SER A 146 3.58 -0.91 -16.65
N ASP A 147 3.76 -1.78 -15.66
CA ASP A 147 4.11 -3.19 -15.84
C ASP A 147 3.11 -4.10 -15.10
N PRO A 148 1.92 -4.36 -15.69
CA PRO A 148 0.89 -5.16 -15.05
C PRO A 148 1.33 -6.61 -14.84
N LYS A 149 2.19 -7.15 -15.71
CA LYS A 149 2.70 -8.51 -15.58
C LYS A 149 3.55 -8.64 -14.31
N GLN A 150 4.48 -7.71 -14.08
CA GLN A 150 5.28 -7.69 -12.87
C GLN A 150 4.41 -7.58 -11.61
N LEU A 151 3.36 -6.76 -11.64
CA LEU A 151 2.41 -6.63 -10.53
C LEU A 151 1.65 -7.93 -10.27
N LEU A 152 1.15 -8.60 -11.31
CA LEU A 152 0.44 -9.88 -11.17
C LEU A 152 1.35 -10.96 -10.60
N ASP A 153 2.56 -11.11 -11.14
CA ASP A 153 3.58 -12.05 -10.65
C ASP A 153 3.94 -11.79 -9.18
N SER A 154 3.95 -10.53 -8.77
CA SER A 154 4.26 -10.12 -7.38
C SER A 154 3.07 -10.24 -6.43
N SER A 155 1.84 -10.20 -6.96
CA SER A 155 0.60 -10.22 -6.16
C SER A 155 0.29 -11.60 -5.56
N ASP A 156 0.80 -12.67 -6.18
CA ASP A 156 0.61 -14.03 -5.69
C ASP A 156 1.88 -14.91 -5.83
N PRO A 157 2.96 -14.58 -5.09
CA PRO A 157 4.25 -15.26 -5.25
C PRO A 157 4.18 -16.76 -4.94
N LYS A 158 3.22 -17.19 -4.12
CA LYS A 158 3.03 -18.60 -3.77
C LYS A 158 2.46 -19.37 -4.94
N THR A 159 1.42 -18.83 -5.60
CA THR A 159 0.85 -19.44 -6.80
C THR A 159 1.82 -19.38 -7.97
N THR A 160 2.50 -18.25 -8.20
CA THR A 160 3.51 -18.12 -9.26
C THR A 160 4.65 -19.13 -9.09
N LEU A 161 5.11 -19.36 -7.85
CA LEU A 161 6.11 -20.40 -7.59
C LEU A 161 5.57 -21.80 -7.84
N LEU A 162 4.34 -22.09 -7.44
CA LEU A 162 3.70 -23.38 -7.69
C LEU A 162 3.59 -23.68 -9.19
N GLU A 163 3.14 -22.71 -9.99
CA GLU A 163 3.02 -22.83 -11.45
C GLU A 163 4.39 -23.01 -12.12
N THR A 164 5.41 -22.26 -11.67
CA THR A 164 6.79 -22.40 -12.16
C THR A 164 7.29 -23.83 -11.96
N LEU A 165 7.01 -24.43 -10.81
CA LEU A 165 7.44 -25.78 -10.45
C LEU A 165 6.59 -26.88 -11.06
N GLN A 166 5.31 -26.62 -11.36
CA GLN A 166 4.40 -27.57 -12.00
C GLN A 166 4.95 -28.07 -13.34
N SER A 167 5.56 -27.18 -14.13
CA SER A 167 6.21 -27.53 -15.40
C SER A 167 7.29 -28.61 -15.27
N SER A 168 7.93 -28.68 -14.10
CA SER A 168 9.03 -29.59 -13.79
C SER A 168 8.61 -30.77 -12.90
N GLY A 169 7.33 -30.88 -12.53
CA GLY A 169 6.81 -31.94 -11.68
C GLY A 169 7.34 -31.94 -10.23
N LYS A 170 7.91 -30.81 -9.78
CA LYS A 170 8.53 -30.73 -8.45
C LYS A 170 7.50 -30.54 -7.35
N GLN A 171 7.71 -31.16 -6.20
CA GLN A 171 6.84 -31.05 -5.03
C GLN A 171 7.26 -29.86 -4.15
N LEU A 172 6.31 -29.00 -3.80
CA LEU A 172 6.53 -27.85 -2.93
C LEU A 172 5.87 -28.04 -1.56
N VAL A 173 6.61 -27.79 -0.48
CA VAL A 173 6.14 -27.91 0.92
C VAL A 173 6.60 -26.70 1.74
N TYR A 174 5.75 -26.19 2.62
CA TYR A 174 6.11 -25.20 3.62
C TYR A 174 6.10 -25.82 5.02
N GLU A 175 7.22 -25.73 5.73
CA GLU A 175 7.32 -26.01 7.15
C GLU A 175 7.31 -24.69 7.93
N ILE A 176 6.43 -24.58 8.92
CA ILE A 176 6.22 -23.34 9.69
C ILE A 176 6.52 -23.58 11.17
N SER A 177 7.38 -22.74 11.72
CA SER A 177 7.57 -22.58 13.16
C SER A 177 7.28 -21.13 13.59
N HIS A 178 7.23 -20.87 14.89
CA HIS A 178 7.05 -19.52 15.42
C HIS A 178 7.69 -19.36 16.80
N GLU A 179 8.07 -18.13 17.12
CA GLU A 179 8.65 -17.74 18.41
C GLU A 179 8.08 -16.39 18.89
N GLY A 180 8.20 -16.10 20.18
CA GLY A 180 7.71 -14.86 20.79
C GLY A 180 6.29 -14.93 21.37
N PRO A 181 5.87 -13.93 22.16
CA PRO A 181 4.56 -13.88 22.80
C PRO A 181 3.46 -13.60 21.76
N ASP A 182 2.20 -13.88 22.11
CA ASP A 182 1.07 -13.78 21.17
C ASP A 182 0.92 -12.42 20.48
N HIS A 183 1.26 -11.33 21.18
CA HIS A 183 1.20 -9.97 20.67
C HIS A 183 2.47 -9.51 19.92
N ASP A 184 3.54 -10.32 19.94
CA ASP A 184 4.83 -10.03 19.28
C ASP A 184 5.44 -11.29 18.66
N ARG A 185 4.59 -12.11 18.04
CA ARG A 185 4.99 -13.40 17.48
C ARG A 185 5.67 -13.23 16.12
N THR A 186 6.77 -13.94 15.93
CA THR A 186 7.46 -14.07 14.64
C THR A 186 7.29 -15.48 14.12
N PHE A 187 6.87 -15.62 12.86
CA PHE A 187 6.72 -16.89 12.17
C PHE A 187 7.91 -17.12 11.25
N PHE A 188 8.40 -18.35 11.16
CA PHE A 188 9.50 -18.75 10.28
C PHE A 188 8.99 -19.82 9.32
N ALA A 189 9.16 -19.58 8.03
CA ALA A 189 8.85 -20.51 6.97
C ALA A 189 10.14 -21.09 6.37
N THR A 190 10.21 -22.41 6.32
CA THR A 190 11.17 -23.16 5.50
C THR A 190 10.42 -23.73 4.30
N LEU A 191 10.74 -23.23 3.11
CA LEU A 191 10.22 -23.74 1.85
C LEU A 191 11.12 -24.88 1.37
N LEU A 192 10.52 -26.04 1.14
CA LEU A 192 11.18 -27.20 0.57
C LEU A 192 10.67 -27.47 -0.85
N ILE A 193 11.59 -27.80 -1.75
CA ILE A 193 11.29 -28.27 -3.11
C ILE A 193 11.94 -29.64 -3.26
N ASP A 194 11.14 -30.67 -3.52
CA ASP A 194 11.55 -32.08 -3.56
C ASP A 194 12.30 -32.54 -2.29
N GLY A 195 11.90 -32.01 -1.13
CA GLY A 195 12.51 -32.32 0.17
C GLY A 195 13.79 -31.55 0.49
N GLU A 196 14.31 -30.76 -0.45
CA GLU A 196 15.49 -29.91 -0.25
C GLU A 196 15.08 -28.49 0.12
N VAL A 197 15.83 -27.85 1.03
CA VAL A 197 15.56 -26.47 1.45
C VAL A 197 15.84 -25.51 0.30
N ALA A 198 14.78 -24.91 -0.24
CA ALA A 198 14.87 -23.92 -1.31
C ALA A 198 14.95 -22.49 -0.77
N ALA A 199 14.23 -22.17 0.31
CA ALA A 199 14.29 -20.84 0.92
C ALA A 199 13.87 -20.86 2.39
N LYS A 200 14.36 -19.87 3.16
CA LYS A 200 13.89 -19.58 4.52
C LYS A 200 13.56 -18.10 4.67
N ALA A 201 12.43 -17.80 5.27
CA ALA A 201 12.03 -16.43 5.56
C ALA A 201 11.13 -16.35 6.79
N ASP A 202 11.14 -15.20 7.43
CA ASP A 202 10.27 -14.88 8.55
C ASP A 202 9.15 -13.89 8.14
N GLY A 203 8.17 -13.74 9.04
CA GLY A 203 7.09 -12.77 8.89
C GLY A 203 6.28 -12.62 10.17
N ARG A 204 5.48 -11.55 10.24
CA ARG A 204 4.60 -11.25 11.38
C ARG A 204 3.32 -12.09 11.40
N SER A 205 3.10 -12.87 10.34
CA SER A 205 2.06 -13.88 10.25
C SER A 205 2.58 -15.09 9.48
N ARG A 206 1.93 -16.25 9.66
CA ARG A 206 2.22 -17.44 8.85
C ARG A 206 2.16 -17.16 7.35
N LYS A 207 1.10 -16.45 6.90
CA LYS A 207 0.93 -16.07 5.49
C LYS A 207 2.11 -15.24 4.99
N GLN A 208 2.56 -14.26 5.76
CA GLN A 208 3.67 -13.39 5.38
C GLN A 208 5.00 -14.16 5.31
N ALA A 209 5.28 -15.04 6.27
CA ALA A 209 6.48 -15.87 6.25
C ALA A 209 6.52 -16.79 5.01
N GLU A 210 5.40 -17.44 4.69
CA GLU A 210 5.27 -18.27 3.48
C GLU A 210 5.48 -17.45 2.20
N THR A 211 4.84 -16.28 2.09
CA THR A 211 5.00 -15.38 0.93
C THR A 211 6.45 -14.91 0.79
N ASN A 212 7.11 -14.51 1.87
CA ASN A 212 8.50 -14.08 1.84
C ASN A 212 9.44 -15.21 1.42
N ALA A 213 9.18 -16.46 1.84
CA ALA A 213 9.94 -17.61 1.42
C ALA A 213 9.72 -17.91 -0.08
N ALA A 214 8.49 -17.74 -0.58
CA ALA A 214 8.18 -17.89 -2.01
C ALA A 214 8.91 -16.85 -2.87
N ILE A 215 8.91 -15.58 -2.45
CA ILE A 215 9.64 -14.49 -3.13
C ILE A 215 11.13 -14.82 -3.20
N LYS A 216 11.75 -15.22 -2.08
CA LYS A 216 13.17 -15.61 -2.05
C LYS A 216 13.48 -16.77 -2.98
N ALA A 217 12.62 -17.79 -3.02
CA ALA A 217 12.82 -18.93 -3.91
C ALA A 217 12.68 -18.51 -5.38
N LEU A 218 11.65 -17.75 -5.75
CA LEU A 218 11.44 -17.25 -7.12
C LEU A 218 12.65 -16.44 -7.63
N ALA A 219 13.31 -15.67 -6.77
CA ALA A 219 14.51 -14.92 -7.13
C ALA A 219 15.70 -15.81 -7.52
N SER A 220 15.71 -17.08 -7.11
CA SER A 220 16.75 -18.06 -7.49
C SER A 220 16.42 -18.82 -8.78
N TYR A 221 15.22 -18.62 -9.35
CA TYR A 221 14.75 -19.25 -10.59
C TYR A 221 14.65 -18.26 -11.78
N LYS A 222 14.95 -16.98 -11.57
CA LYS A 222 15.11 -15.96 -12.63
C LYS A 222 16.55 -15.90 -13.11
#